data_AF-A0A2E9XM52-F1
#
_entry.id   AF-A0A2E9XM52-F1
#
_cell.length_a   1.000
_cell.length_b   1.000
_cell.length_c   1.000
_cell.angle_alpha   90.00
_cell.angle_beta   90.00
_cell.angle_gamma   90.00
#
_symmetry.space_group_name_H-M   'P 1'
#
loop_
_entity.id
_entity.type
_entity.pdbx_description
1 polymer ?
#
loop_
_entity_poly.entity_id
_entity_poly.type
_entity_poly.pdbx_seq_one_letter_code
_entity_poly.pdbx_strand_id
1 'polypeptide(L)'
;MANKRFKRLPSGRIQYHGETFAGFNKPKRAPKGSKKKFVVLGKEGDKIKKVGYGHRDYSDFTKHKNPKRRANFRARHNCKTAKDKTTARYWACKKLW
;
A
#
# COMPACT_ATOMS: atom_id res chain seq x y z
N MET A 1 29.38 -3.34 -4.16
CA MET A 1 28.36 -3.57 -5.21
C MET A 1 26.98 -3.37 -4.59
N ALA A 2 26.20 -2.38 -5.03
CA ALA A 2 24.89 -2.10 -4.44
C ALA A 2 23.95 -3.28 -4.68
N ASN A 3 23.56 -3.96 -3.60
CA ASN A 3 22.60 -5.06 -3.61
C ASN A 3 21.24 -4.52 -4.09
N LYS A 4 21.05 -4.45 -5.42
CA LYS A 4 19.89 -3.80 -6.05
C LYS A 4 18.65 -4.63 -5.71
N ARG A 5 17.99 -4.24 -4.62
CA ARG A 5 16.73 -4.81 -4.11
C ARG A 5 15.61 -4.83 -5.16
N PHE A 6 15.74 -4.09 -6.26
CA PHE A 6 14.80 -4.03 -7.38
C PHE A 6 15.53 -3.85 -8.72
N LYS A 7 14.88 -4.28 -9.80
CA LYS A 7 15.31 -4.04 -11.18
C LYS A 7 14.34 -3.07 -11.86
N ARG A 8 14.86 -2.06 -12.57
CA ARG A 8 14.05 -1.23 -13.49
C ARG A 8 13.99 -1.94 -14.83
N LEU A 9 12.79 -2.09 -15.38
CA LEU A 9 12.58 -2.69 -16.68
C LEU A 9 12.59 -1.60 -17.77
N PRO A 10 12.90 -1.93 -19.04
CA PRO A 10 12.84 -0.98 -20.15
C PRO A 10 11.48 -0.28 -20.29
N SER A 11 10.40 -0.96 -19.88
CA SER A 11 9.05 -0.40 -19.82
C SER A 11 8.81 0.65 -18.73
N GLY A 12 9.85 1.06 -17.99
CA GLY A 12 9.74 1.97 -16.83
C GLY A 12 9.16 1.33 -15.57
N ARG A 13 8.75 0.06 -15.63
CA ARG A 13 8.23 -0.72 -14.51
C ARG A 13 9.35 -1.18 -13.58
N ILE A 14 8.96 -1.65 -12.39
CA ILE A 14 9.89 -2.12 -11.36
C ILE A 14 9.62 -3.58 -11.06
N GLN A 15 10.64 -4.42 -11.17
CA GLN A 15 10.61 -5.81 -10.70
C GLN A 15 11.24 -5.90 -9.30
N TYR A 16 10.51 -6.49 -8.36
CA TYR A 16 10.91 -6.67 -6.96
C TYR A 16 10.58 -8.09 -6.52
N HIS A 17 11.60 -8.90 -6.23
CA HIS A 17 11.48 -10.34 -5.90
C HIS A 17 10.52 -11.10 -6.83
N GLY A 18 10.74 -11.00 -8.14
CA GLY A 18 9.92 -11.68 -9.16
C GLY A 18 8.56 -11.03 -9.44
N GLU A 19 8.14 -10.04 -8.64
CA GLU A 19 6.87 -9.35 -8.83
C GLU A 19 7.04 -7.99 -9.52
N THR A 20 6.23 -7.72 -10.54
CA THR A 20 6.28 -6.46 -11.30
C THR A 20 5.28 -5.43 -10.76
N PHE A 21 5.76 -4.20 -10.57
CA PHE A 21 5.02 -3.02 -10.14
C PHE A 21 5.10 -1.93 -11.22
N ALA A 22 4.05 -1.11 -11.34
CA ALA A 22 4.03 0.03 -12.25
C ALA A 22 5.00 1.16 -11.82
N GLY A 23 5.51 1.10 -10.59
CA GLY A 23 6.43 2.06 -10.02
C GLY A 23 6.37 2.03 -8.49
N PHE A 24 7.24 2.80 -7.85
CA PHE A 24 7.17 3.00 -6.40
C PHE A 24 5.92 3.79 -6.03
N ASN A 25 5.36 3.51 -4.85
CA ASN A 25 4.21 4.21 -4.29
C ASN A 25 2.96 4.21 -5.20
N LYS A 26 2.88 3.25 -6.13
CA LYS A 26 1.74 3.02 -7.02
C LYS A 26 1.05 1.71 -6.61
N PRO A 27 -0.02 1.76 -5.80
CA PRO A 27 -0.72 0.55 -5.37
C PRO A 27 -1.43 -0.13 -6.54
N LYS A 28 -1.45 -1.47 -6.50
CA LYS A 28 -2.23 -2.33 -7.39
C LYS A 28 -3.09 -3.29 -6.58
N ARG A 29 -4.07 -3.93 -7.20
CA ARG A 29 -4.83 -5.00 -6.55
C ARG A 29 -3.89 -6.15 -6.20
N ALA A 30 -4.04 -6.69 -4.99
CA ALA A 30 -3.28 -7.88 -4.61
C ALA A 30 -3.76 -9.10 -5.41
N PRO A 31 -2.91 -10.12 -5.66
CA PRO A 31 -3.28 -11.33 -6.40
C PRO A 31 -4.51 -12.04 -5.84
N LYS A 32 -5.24 -12.78 -6.69
CA LYS A 32 -6.30 -13.70 -6.22
C LYS A 32 -5.72 -14.65 -5.15
N GLY A 33 -6.48 -14.92 -4.09
CA GLY A 33 -6.01 -15.67 -2.91
C GLY A 33 -5.31 -14.87 -1.80
N SER A 34 -4.87 -13.63 -2.04
CA SER A 34 -4.32 -12.80 -0.94
C SER A 34 -5.41 -12.39 0.07
N LYS A 35 -5.09 -12.41 1.38
CA LYS A 35 -5.97 -11.80 2.41
C LYS A 35 -6.06 -10.26 2.31
N LYS A 36 -5.17 -9.63 1.52
CA LYS A 36 -5.14 -8.17 1.34
C LYS A 36 -5.85 -7.74 0.05
N LYS A 37 -6.40 -6.53 0.04
CA LYS A 37 -7.08 -5.92 -1.12
C LYS A 37 -6.08 -5.36 -2.12
N PHE A 38 -5.06 -4.68 -1.60
CA PHE A 38 -4.05 -3.98 -2.40
C PHE A 38 -2.65 -4.31 -1.92
N VAL A 39 -1.69 -4.20 -2.84
CA VAL A 39 -0.26 -4.28 -2.60
C VAL A 39 0.43 -3.10 -3.26
N VAL A 40 1.47 -2.57 -2.61
CA VAL A 40 2.26 -1.45 -3.10
C VAL A 40 3.72 -1.67 -2.76
N LEU A 41 4.60 -1.26 -3.67
CA LEU A 41 6.03 -1.15 -3.38
C LEU A 41 6.29 0.24 -2.82
N GLY A 42 6.23 0.36 -1.49
CA GLY A 42 6.47 1.61 -0.77
C GLY A 42 7.94 2.01 -0.85
N LYS A 43 8.21 3.29 -1.13
CA LYS A 43 9.56 3.88 -1.10
C LYS A 43 9.55 5.21 -0.33
N GLU A 44 10.45 5.31 0.64
CA GLU A 44 10.73 6.50 1.44
C GLU A 44 12.25 6.63 1.58
N GLY A 45 12.87 7.64 0.97
CA GLY A 45 14.32 7.70 0.82
C GLY A 45 14.86 6.41 0.19
N ASP A 46 15.78 5.74 0.89
CA ASP A 46 16.37 4.45 0.49
C ASP A 46 15.59 3.22 1.00
N LYS A 47 14.60 3.44 1.86
CA LYS A 47 13.75 2.35 2.38
C LYS A 47 12.75 1.95 1.31
N ILE A 48 12.81 0.69 0.89
CA ILE A 48 11.88 0.06 -0.05
C ILE A 48 11.26 -1.14 0.63
N LYS A 49 9.91 -1.21 0.63
CA LYS A 49 9.17 -2.31 1.25
C LYS A 49 7.93 -2.66 0.44
N LYS A 50 7.70 -3.96 0.22
CA LYS A 50 6.41 -4.45 -0.28
C LYS A 50 5.39 -4.43 0.85
N VAL A 51 4.28 -3.73 0.65
CA VAL A 51 3.25 -3.50 1.66
C VAL A 51 1.91 -3.97 1.13
N GLY A 52 1.28 -4.92 1.82
CA GLY A 52 -0.12 -5.29 1.59
C GLY A 52 -1.04 -4.56 2.57
N TYR A 53 -2.17 -4.03 2.10
CA TYR A 53 -3.11 -3.28 2.94
C TYR A 53 -4.57 -3.50 2.56
N GLY A 54 -5.45 -3.25 3.53
CA GLY A 54 -6.90 -3.52 3.47
C GLY A 54 -7.19 -5.01 3.51
N HIS A 55 -7.86 -5.50 4.56
CA HIS A 55 -8.27 -6.91 4.62
C HIS A 55 -9.49 -7.14 3.72
N ARG A 56 -9.54 -8.24 2.96
CA ARG A 56 -10.64 -8.51 2.01
C ARG A 56 -11.99 -8.69 2.68
N ASP A 57 -11.99 -9.35 3.84
CA ASP A 57 -13.19 -9.70 4.61
C ASP A 57 -13.87 -8.50 5.28
N TYR A 58 -13.20 -7.34 5.33
CA TYR A 58 -13.78 -6.14 5.95
C TYR A 58 -14.27 -5.16 4.89
N SER A 59 -15.35 -4.44 5.20
CA SER A 59 -15.80 -3.30 4.40
C SER A 59 -15.08 -2.02 4.86
N ASP A 60 -14.64 -1.19 3.90
CA ASP A 60 -14.00 0.11 4.15
C ASP A 60 -14.80 1.25 3.51
N PHE A 61 -14.38 2.49 3.73
CA PHE A 61 -15.12 3.67 3.28
C PHE A 61 -15.35 3.68 1.77
N THR A 62 -14.46 3.06 0.96
CA THR A 62 -14.66 2.99 -0.50
C THR A 62 -15.87 2.15 -0.89
N LYS A 63 -16.33 1.24 -0.03
CA LYS A 63 -17.51 0.40 -0.23
C LYS A 63 -18.74 0.98 0.47
N HIS A 64 -18.68 1.15 1.79
CA HIS A 64 -19.88 1.48 2.58
C HIS A 64 -20.14 2.98 2.73
N LYS A 65 -19.20 3.86 2.31
CA LYS A 65 -19.34 5.33 2.27
C LYS A 65 -19.80 6.00 3.58
N ASN A 66 -19.57 5.37 4.73
CA ASN A 66 -20.03 5.86 6.05
C ASN A 66 -18.96 6.79 6.67
N PRO A 67 -19.25 8.10 6.81
CA PRO A 67 -18.27 9.07 7.29
C PRO A 67 -17.94 8.93 8.78
N LYS A 68 -18.88 8.46 9.62
CA LYS A 68 -18.65 8.22 11.06
C LYS A 68 -17.65 7.08 11.27
N ARG A 69 -17.82 5.95 10.56
CA ARG A 69 -16.86 4.84 10.60
C ARG A 69 -15.47 5.27 10.11
N ARG A 70 -15.43 6.09 9.07
CA ARG A 70 -14.19 6.67 8.55
C ARG A 70 -13.50 7.56 9.59
N ALA A 71 -14.22 8.48 10.22
CA ALA A 71 -13.69 9.34 11.27
C ALA A 71 -13.14 8.52 12.45
N ASN A 72 -13.89 7.52 12.92
CA ASN A 72 -13.48 6.65 14.02
C ASN A 72 -12.23 5.83 13.68
N PHE A 73 -12.15 5.27 12.47
CA PHE A 73 -10.94 4.57 12.01
C PHE A 73 -9.74 5.53 11.99
N ARG A 74 -9.93 6.73 11.42
CA ARG A 74 -8.87 7.71 11.28
C ARG A 74 -8.36 8.25 12.62
N ALA A 75 -9.24 8.38 13.62
CA ALA A 75 -8.89 8.74 14.98
C ALA A 75 -8.07 7.63 15.66
N ARG A 76 -8.60 6.39 15.71
CA ARG A 76 -7.93 5.26 16.39
C ARG A 76 -6.57 4.90 15.78
N HIS A 77 -6.38 5.14 14.48
CA HIS A 77 -5.11 4.87 13.79
C HIS A 77 -4.22 6.10 13.62
N ASN A 78 -4.57 7.23 14.24
CA ASN A 78 -3.83 8.49 14.16
C ASN A 78 -3.45 8.82 12.70
N CYS A 79 -4.42 8.75 11.78
CA CYS A 79 -4.15 8.87 10.35
C CYS A 79 -3.51 10.21 9.96
N LYS A 80 -3.70 11.27 10.76
CA LYS A 80 -3.04 12.57 10.58
C LYS A 80 -1.51 12.47 10.66
N THR A 81 -0.96 11.51 11.41
CA THR A 81 0.49 11.30 11.58
C THR A 81 1.04 10.20 10.67
N ALA A 82 0.20 9.56 9.86
CA ALA A 82 0.64 8.53 8.92
C ALA A 82 1.33 9.19 7.73
N LYS A 83 2.67 9.24 7.75
CA LYS A 83 3.50 9.79 6.66
C LYS A 83 4.37 8.75 5.96
N ASP A 84 4.71 7.66 6.64
CA ASP A 84 5.62 6.63 6.14
C ASP A 84 4.96 5.74 5.07
N LYS A 85 5.37 5.93 3.80
CA LYS A 85 4.86 5.18 2.64
C LYS A 85 5.25 3.71 2.63
N THR A 86 6.13 3.27 3.53
CA THR A 86 6.52 1.87 3.72
C THR A 86 5.63 1.13 4.72
N THR A 87 4.57 1.78 5.23
CA THR A 87 3.63 1.18 6.20
C THR A 87 2.24 0.95 5.64
N ALA A 88 1.57 -0.13 6.06
CA ALA A 88 0.19 -0.42 5.67
C ALA A 88 -0.79 0.65 6.19
N ARG A 89 -0.50 1.24 7.37
CA ARG A 89 -1.29 2.30 7.99
C ARG A 89 -1.44 3.51 7.09
N TYR A 90 -0.32 4.01 6.53
CA TYR A 90 -0.35 5.12 5.58
C TYR A 90 -1.29 4.84 4.40
N TRP A 91 -1.17 3.67 3.77
CA TRP A 91 -1.98 3.34 2.61
C TRP A 91 -3.45 3.12 2.93
N ALA A 92 -3.75 2.50 4.07
CA ALA A 92 -5.13 2.38 4.55
C ALA A 92 -5.76 3.75 4.80
N CYS A 93 -5.08 4.63 5.55
CA CYS A 93 -5.50 6.01 5.81
C CYS A 93 -5.59 6.89 4.55
N LYS A 94 -4.81 6.58 3.51
CA LYS A 94 -4.78 7.38 2.27
C LYS A 94 -5.82 6.94 1.25
N LYS A 95 -6.10 5.64 1.16
CA LYS A 95 -6.88 5.06 0.06
C LYS A 95 -8.17 4.36 0.48
N LEU A 96 -8.25 3.86 1.71
CA LEU A 96 -9.41 3.08 2.17
C LEU A 96 -10.26 3.81 3.20
N TRP A 97 -9.65 4.69 4.01
CA TRP A 97 -10.28 5.39 5.12
C TRP A 97 -9.83 6.85 5.18
#